data_AF-A0AAD5P735-F1
#
_entry.id   AF-A0AAD5P735-F1
#
_cell.length_a   1.000
_cell.length_b   1.000
_cell.length_c   1.000
_cell.angle_alpha   90.00
_cell.angle_beta   90.00
_cell.angle_gamma   90.00
#
_symmetry.space_group_name_H-M   'P 1'
#
loop_
_entity.id
_entity.type
_entity.pdbx_description
1 polymer ?
#
loop_
_entity_poly.entity_id
_entity_poly.type
_entity_poly.pdbx_seq_one_letter_code
_entity_poly.pdbx_strand_id
1 'polypeptide(L)'
;MGASFRDALKKAVKSCKDDNVDLVSVFRDMGVVHKIPGEKLFKRSVESLIKQPNKKDKSVVWAKTVKQANFNILYTPKVMQYWLEAALNQKTSNRLLHFYEQEIERMNESNKRSLEESHESGEEEEESQLHQKQKVEHESTYTSSQLECISRFSKMEENRMWRLSTGKIVEMALFNLSHYFILDTCDSRLVKENVFTIQELREISETNIKLTPDLPANIKSYLNCLKLDSFKSLRKELYEKQSWQVDYDHEISTDLDWIHISFLSLLRELQSGNLNVAHLESWYNTHIWKFIDSAFDSCKNLSIISILCSKNIDRVGTESRKKLGHRFDLVIRTKNPEHSKCLELGGGECGPSHQEPTDSKRLNESKYKLPIALQDMIDDILSVNHELKGDVETVGISTYGLSMDVMWMDCPKDYIYRLKETTTSHTIETSEKKFSKSFISCLYLMWSIKARVEKLMRAIDGNEKDCTVESWIEKTVMYGPTL
;
A
#
# COMPACT_ATOMS: atom_id res chain seq x y z
N MET A 1 4.42 -16.18 41.37
CA MET A 1 3.90 -16.82 40.13
C MET A 1 4.31 -18.28 39.98
N GLY A 2 5.60 -18.66 40.09
CA GLY A 2 6.07 -20.05 39.87
C GLY A 2 5.44 -21.15 40.73
N ALA A 3 5.27 -20.94 42.04
CA ALA A 3 4.63 -21.92 42.92
C ALA A 3 3.14 -22.12 42.59
N SER A 4 2.43 -21.01 42.37
CA SER A 4 1.00 -21.00 42.00
C SER A 4 0.72 -21.64 40.64
N PHE A 5 1.58 -21.41 39.64
CA PHE A 5 1.48 -22.05 38.33
C PHE A 5 1.70 -23.57 38.41
N ARG A 6 2.69 -24.01 39.21
CA ARG A 6 2.95 -25.43 39.44
C ARG A 6 1.76 -26.13 40.09
N ASP A 7 1.08 -25.48 41.02
CA ASP A 7 -0.07 -26.06 41.72
C ASP A 7 -1.30 -26.13 40.81
N ALA A 8 -1.52 -25.10 39.97
CA ALA A 8 -2.53 -25.13 38.91
C ALA A 8 -2.28 -26.26 37.90
N LEU A 9 -1.03 -26.41 37.46
CA LEU A 9 -0.60 -27.49 36.58
C LEU A 9 -0.81 -28.86 37.22
N LYS A 10 -0.44 -29.01 38.51
CA LYS A 10 -0.65 -30.25 39.27
C LYS A 10 -2.14 -30.60 39.39
N LYS A 11 -3.00 -29.61 39.59
CA LYS A 11 -4.46 -29.78 39.63
C LYS A 11 -4.99 -30.26 38.27
N ALA A 12 -4.59 -29.60 37.18
CA ALA A 12 -4.99 -29.95 35.82
C ALA A 12 -4.59 -31.38 35.42
N VAL A 13 -3.37 -31.79 35.79
CA VAL A 13 -2.88 -33.17 35.54
C VAL A 13 -3.69 -34.20 36.33
N LYS A 14 -4.06 -33.89 37.57
CA LYS A 14 -4.84 -34.80 38.42
C LYS A 14 -6.29 -34.93 37.98
N SER A 15 -6.87 -33.88 37.39
CA SER A 15 -8.25 -33.89 36.89
C SER A 15 -8.43 -34.53 35.51
N CYS A 16 -7.36 -34.67 34.71
CA CYS A 16 -7.46 -35.31 33.40
C CYS A 16 -7.49 -36.83 33.50
N LYS A 17 -8.32 -37.50 32.70
CA LYS A 17 -8.39 -38.97 32.64
C LYS A 17 -7.32 -39.58 31.72
N ASP A 18 -7.01 -38.94 30.59
CA ASP A 18 -6.24 -39.55 29.48
C ASP A 18 -4.89 -38.87 29.16
N ASP A 19 -4.18 -38.36 30.17
CA ASP A 19 -2.87 -37.66 30.05
C ASP A 19 -2.83 -36.42 29.13
N ASN A 20 -3.95 -36.09 28.49
CA ASN A 20 -4.15 -34.93 27.64
C ASN A 20 -4.50 -33.69 28.48
N VAL A 21 -3.47 -33.06 29.04
CA VAL A 21 -3.62 -31.86 29.87
C VAL A 21 -3.88 -30.65 28.99
N ASP A 22 -4.98 -29.96 29.24
CA ASP A 22 -5.30 -28.70 28.55
C ASP A 22 -4.39 -27.57 29.05
N LEU A 23 -3.24 -27.39 28.40
CA LEU A 23 -2.31 -26.33 28.77
C LEU A 23 -2.85 -24.93 28.50
N VAL A 24 -3.76 -24.77 27.55
CA VAL A 24 -4.32 -23.46 27.20
C VAL A 24 -5.14 -22.90 28.34
N SER A 25 -5.98 -23.72 28.99
CA SER A 25 -6.74 -23.29 30.17
C SER A 25 -5.80 -22.93 31.32
N VAL A 26 -4.76 -23.73 31.58
CA VAL A 26 -3.77 -23.43 32.62
C VAL A 26 -3.06 -22.10 32.36
N PHE A 27 -2.65 -21.81 31.12
CA PHE A 27 -2.03 -20.53 30.80
C PHE A 27 -3.02 -19.35 30.96
N ARG A 28 -4.27 -19.52 30.51
CA ARG A 28 -5.31 -18.50 30.60
C ARG A 28 -5.68 -18.17 32.05
N ASP A 29 -5.94 -19.20 32.87
CA ASP A 29 -6.30 -19.07 34.28
C ASP A 29 -5.18 -18.41 35.10
N MET A 30 -3.93 -18.63 34.68
CA MET A 30 -2.75 -18.07 35.33
C MET A 30 -2.31 -16.72 34.76
N GLY A 31 -3.04 -16.16 33.79
CA GLY A 31 -2.71 -14.88 33.16
C GLY A 31 -1.40 -14.89 32.38
N VAL A 32 -0.96 -16.05 31.89
CA VAL A 32 0.30 -16.21 31.16
C VAL A 32 0.09 -15.85 29.70
N VAL A 33 0.38 -14.61 29.36
CA VAL A 33 0.07 -14.03 28.05
C VAL A 33 1.28 -13.94 27.10
N HIS A 34 2.51 -14.15 27.61
CA HIS A 34 3.72 -14.13 26.80
C HIS A 34 4.33 -15.51 26.61
N LYS A 35 4.61 -15.90 25.36
CA LYS A 35 5.18 -17.20 24.99
C LYS A 35 6.50 -17.50 25.70
N ILE A 36 7.51 -16.63 25.57
CA ILE A 36 8.87 -16.91 26.09
C ILE A 36 8.89 -17.06 27.63
N PRO A 37 8.29 -16.14 28.42
CA PRO A 37 8.16 -16.31 29.86
C PRO A 37 7.29 -17.52 30.24
N GLY A 38 6.21 -17.77 29.50
CA GLY A 38 5.31 -18.90 29.73
C GLY A 38 5.97 -20.26 29.55
N GLU A 39 6.75 -20.44 28.47
CA GLU A 39 7.53 -21.65 28.24
C GLU A 39 8.57 -21.87 29.34
N LYS A 40 9.28 -20.81 29.75
CA LYS A 40 10.26 -20.90 30.85
C LYS A 40 9.58 -21.28 32.18
N LEU A 41 8.41 -20.69 32.46
CA LEU A 41 7.62 -20.96 33.64
C LEU A 41 7.12 -22.42 33.67
N PHE A 42 6.63 -22.91 32.52
CA PHE A 42 6.19 -24.29 32.36
C PHE A 42 7.32 -25.28 32.57
N LYS A 43 8.45 -25.09 31.86
CA LYS A 43 9.63 -25.97 31.97
C LYS A 43 10.12 -26.07 33.42
N ARG A 44 10.27 -24.94 34.11
CA ARG A 44 10.64 -24.91 35.54
C ARG A 44 9.64 -25.64 36.44
N SER A 45 8.35 -25.49 36.16
CA SER A 45 7.28 -26.13 36.93
C SER A 45 7.30 -27.66 36.76
N VAL A 46 7.47 -28.15 35.53
CA VAL A 46 7.64 -29.58 35.22
C VAL A 46 8.87 -30.15 35.93
N GLU A 47 10.01 -29.46 35.86
CA GLU A 47 11.23 -29.90 36.54
C GLU A 47 11.11 -29.90 38.07
N SER A 48 10.35 -28.96 38.63
CA SER A 48 10.04 -28.94 40.06
C SER A 48 9.13 -30.11 40.46
N LEU A 49 8.19 -30.53 39.61
CA LEU A 49 7.32 -31.68 39.89
C LEU A 49 8.12 -32.99 39.93
N ILE A 50 9.09 -33.16 39.03
CA ILE A 50 9.95 -34.36 38.97
C ILE A 50 10.75 -34.55 40.28
N LYS A 51 11.14 -33.46 40.94
CA LYS A 51 11.91 -33.48 42.19
C LYS A 51 11.09 -33.85 43.43
N GLN A 52 9.77 -34.06 43.32
CA GLN A 52 8.94 -34.43 44.47
C GLN A 52 9.23 -35.87 44.94
N PRO A 53 9.21 -36.13 46.27
CA PRO A 53 9.60 -37.41 46.84
C PRO A 53 8.62 -38.56 46.48
N ASN A 54 7.35 -38.25 46.24
CA ASN A 54 6.35 -39.24 45.88
C ASN A 54 6.39 -39.59 44.37
N LYS A 55 7.29 -40.51 44.01
CA LYS A 55 7.51 -40.94 42.62
C LYS A 55 6.29 -41.58 41.94
N LYS A 56 5.25 -41.96 42.69
CA LYS A 56 4.00 -42.57 42.19
C LYS A 56 2.86 -41.56 42.00
N ASP A 57 3.03 -40.28 42.38
CA ASP A 57 2.00 -39.26 42.13
C ASP A 57 1.84 -39.04 40.61
N LYS A 58 0.59 -39.04 40.12
CA LYS A 58 0.25 -38.87 38.70
C LYS A 58 0.94 -37.66 38.06
N SER A 59 1.07 -36.55 38.80
CA SER A 59 1.75 -35.35 38.30
C SER A 59 3.25 -35.52 38.10
N VAL A 60 3.88 -36.41 38.88
CA VAL A 60 5.32 -36.74 38.75
C VAL A 60 5.54 -37.67 37.56
N VAL A 61 4.66 -38.64 37.35
CA VAL A 61 4.71 -39.54 36.19
C VAL A 61 4.54 -38.76 34.89
N TRP A 62 3.49 -37.94 34.81
CA TRP A 62 3.23 -37.06 33.67
C TRP A 62 4.41 -36.11 33.39
N ALA A 63 4.96 -35.48 34.42
CA ALA A 63 6.09 -34.55 34.25
C ALA A 63 7.34 -35.23 33.66
N LYS A 64 7.60 -36.50 34.01
CA LYS A 64 8.67 -37.29 33.40
C LYS A 64 8.40 -37.56 31.92
N THR A 65 7.17 -37.95 31.56
CA THR A 65 6.77 -38.17 30.17
C THR A 65 6.93 -36.90 29.33
N VAL A 66 6.48 -35.75 29.84
CA VAL A 66 6.63 -34.46 29.15
C VAL A 66 8.11 -34.10 28.95
N LYS A 67 8.96 -34.33 29.97
CA LYS A 67 10.40 -34.07 29.85
C LYS A 67 11.08 -35.03 28.87
N GLN A 68 10.71 -36.31 28.85
CA GLN A 68 11.20 -37.30 27.88
C GLN A 68 10.78 -36.95 26.45
N ALA A 69 9.57 -36.42 26.26
CA ALA A 69 9.08 -35.91 24.98
C ALA A 69 9.59 -34.49 24.67
N ASN A 70 10.68 -34.04 25.31
CA ASN A 70 11.30 -32.73 25.13
C ASN A 70 10.32 -31.53 25.12
N PHE A 71 9.29 -31.59 25.97
CA PHE A 71 8.25 -30.57 26.09
C PHE A 71 7.42 -30.35 24.80
N ASN A 72 7.31 -31.34 23.92
CA ASN A 72 6.53 -31.26 22.66
C ASN A 72 5.09 -30.78 22.84
N ILE A 73 4.50 -30.99 24.01
CA ILE A 73 3.16 -30.52 24.37
C ILE A 73 2.99 -28.99 24.24
N LEU A 74 4.08 -28.22 24.37
CA LEU A 74 4.11 -26.77 24.15
C LEU A 74 3.92 -26.37 22.68
N TYR A 75 4.16 -27.29 21.75
CA TYR A 75 4.13 -27.04 20.30
C TYR A 75 2.92 -27.68 19.60
N THR A 76 1.91 -28.07 20.37
CA THR A 76 0.64 -28.51 19.80
C THR A 76 -0.08 -27.35 19.10
N PRO A 77 -0.86 -27.60 18.04
CA PRO A 77 -1.59 -26.55 17.32
C PRO A 77 -2.43 -25.65 18.24
N LYS A 78 -3.09 -26.26 19.25
CA LYS A 78 -3.92 -25.55 20.23
C LYS A 78 -3.12 -24.54 21.08
N VAL A 79 -1.91 -24.91 21.52
CA VAL A 79 -1.04 -24.03 22.33
C VAL A 79 -0.39 -22.96 21.46
N MET A 80 -0.02 -23.28 20.21
CA MET A 80 0.49 -22.29 19.26
C MET A 80 -0.59 -21.25 18.91
N GLN A 81 -1.83 -21.69 18.67
CA GLN A 81 -2.96 -20.79 18.46
C GLN A 81 -3.18 -19.88 19.66
N TYR A 82 -3.13 -20.39 20.89
CA TYR A 82 -3.21 -19.57 22.10
C TYR A 82 -2.12 -18.49 22.16
N TRP A 83 -0.87 -18.82 21.84
CA TRP A 83 0.21 -17.83 21.84
C TRP A 83 0.01 -16.75 20.77
N LEU A 84 -0.53 -17.12 19.61
CA LEU A 84 -0.89 -16.18 18.56
C LEU A 84 -2.01 -15.25 19.03
N GLU A 85 -3.08 -15.80 19.59
CA GLU A 85 -4.21 -15.04 20.16
C GLU A 85 -3.73 -14.07 21.26
N ALA A 86 -2.93 -14.55 22.22
CA ALA A 86 -2.41 -13.75 23.31
C ALA A 86 -1.49 -12.62 22.82
N ALA A 87 -0.63 -12.89 21.83
CA ALA A 87 0.23 -11.87 21.23
C ALA A 87 -0.57 -10.81 20.46
N LEU A 88 -1.61 -11.21 19.74
CA LEU A 88 -2.52 -10.29 19.03
C LEU A 88 -3.30 -9.43 20.01
N ASN A 89 -3.81 -10.01 21.10
CA ASN A 89 -4.58 -9.27 22.10
C ASN A 89 -3.72 -8.22 22.82
N GLN A 90 -2.48 -8.57 23.19
CA GLN A 90 -1.54 -7.60 23.76
C GLN A 90 -1.23 -6.44 22.81
N LYS A 91 -1.02 -6.73 21.53
CA LYS A 91 -0.72 -5.70 20.53
C LYS A 91 -1.93 -4.82 20.21
N THR A 92 -3.12 -5.39 20.20
CA THR A 92 -4.38 -4.64 20.01
C THR A 92 -4.64 -3.72 21.20
N SER A 93 -4.40 -4.21 22.43
CA SER A 93 -4.46 -3.38 23.64
C SER A 93 -3.41 -2.28 23.66
N ASN A 94 -2.17 -2.55 23.23
CA ASN A 94 -1.13 -1.52 23.15
C ASN A 94 -1.43 -0.49 22.04
N ARG A 95 -2.01 -0.90 20.93
CA ARG A 95 -2.42 -0.01 19.83
C ARG A 95 -3.61 0.86 20.23
N LEU A 96 -4.58 0.33 20.97
CA LEU A 96 -5.68 1.09 21.57
C LEU A 96 -5.17 2.04 22.66
N LEU A 97 -4.25 1.58 23.51
CA LEU A 97 -3.63 2.43 24.53
C LEU A 97 -2.89 3.60 23.89
N HIS A 98 -2.10 3.34 22.85
CA HIS A 98 -1.39 4.37 22.09
C HIS A 98 -2.35 5.32 21.36
N PHE A 99 -3.46 4.81 20.83
CA PHE A 99 -4.52 5.64 20.24
C PHE A 99 -5.16 6.56 21.31
N TYR A 100 -5.46 6.04 22.50
CA TYR A 100 -5.99 6.85 23.60
C TYR A 100 -4.97 7.84 24.15
N GLU A 101 -3.69 7.48 24.24
CA GLU A 101 -2.60 8.40 24.60
C GLU A 101 -2.49 9.55 23.60
N GLN A 102 -2.55 9.25 22.30
CA GLN A 102 -2.57 10.27 21.25
C GLN A 102 -3.82 11.16 21.30
N GLU A 103 -5.01 10.60 21.57
CA GLU A 103 -6.22 11.41 21.73
C GLU A 103 -6.17 12.29 22.99
N ILE A 104 -5.60 11.79 24.10
CA ILE A 104 -5.38 12.59 25.31
C ILE A 104 -4.40 13.72 25.03
N GLU A 105 -3.31 13.47 24.30
CA GLU A 105 -2.37 14.52 23.87
C GLU A 105 -3.04 15.56 22.97
N ARG A 106 -3.84 15.14 21.97
CA ARG A 106 -4.57 16.06 21.10
C ARG A 106 -5.60 16.89 21.86
N MET A 107 -6.33 16.31 22.79
CA MET A 107 -7.27 17.04 23.65
C MET A 107 -6.54 18.06 24.54
N ASN A 108 -5.38 17.69 25.09
CA ASN A 108 -4.57 18.61 25.90
C ASN A 108 -3.96 19.74 25.07
N GLU A 109 -3.49 19.47 23.85
CA GLU A 109 -3.01 20.49 22.92
C GLU A 109 -4.13 21.42 22.44
N SER A 110 -5.30 20.87 22.15
CA SER A 110 -6.49 21.66 21.79
C SER A 110 -6.90 22.57 22.95
N ASN A 111 -6.97 22.05 24.18
CA ASN A 111 -7.28 22.84 25.36
C ASN A 111 -6.22 23.92 25.63
N LYS A 112 -4.94 23.62 25.38
CA LYS A 112 -3.85 24.58 25.50
C LYS A 112 -3.97 25.72 24.47
N ARG A 113 -4.32 25.41 23.22
CA ARG A 113 -4.58 26.44 22.19
C ARG A 113 -5.82 27.27 22.51
N SER A 114 -6.90 26.65 22.99
CA SER A 114 -8.10 27.39 23.43
C SER A 114 -7.82 28.31 24.62
N LEU A 115 -6.93 27.91 25.54
CA LEU A 115 -6.47 28.76 26.65
C LEU A 115 -5.57 29.91 26.17
N GLU A 116 -4.69 29.66 25.19
CA GLU A 116 -3.80 30.68 24.60
C GLU A 116 -4.58 31.69 23.73
N GLU A 117 -5.65 31.26 23.05
CA GLU A 117 -6.55 32.15 22.28
C GLU A 117 -7.52 32.94 23.18
N SER A 118 -7.88 32.41 24.36
CA SER A 118 -8.73 33.10 25.33
C SER A 118 -8.03 34.22 26.12
N HIS A 119 -6.69 34.38 25.98
CA HIS A 119 -5.94 35.42 26.67
C HIS A 119 -5.77 36.74 25.86
N GLU A 120 -6.38 36.86 24.68
CA GLU A 120 -6.33 38.09 23.85
C GLU A 120 -7.66 38.85 23.71
N SER A 121 -8.72 38.42 24.39
CA SER A 121 -9.95 39.22 24.51
C SER A 121 -10.61 38.97 25.86
N GLY A 122 -10.69 40.03 26.67
CA GLY A 122 -11.32 39.97 27.99
C GLY A 122 -12.84 39.76 27.95
N GLU A 123 -13.31 39.40 29.14
CA GLU A 123 -14.68 39.30 29.67
C GLU A 123 -15.27 37.88 29.87
N GLU A 124 -15.83 37.74 31.08
CA GLU A 124 -16.48 36.64 31.81
C GLU A 124 -17.73 36.12 31.06
N GLU A 125 -18.43 35.00 31.33
CA GLU A 125 -18.61 34.08 32.45
C GLU A 125 -19.47 32.86 31.97
N GLU A 126 -19.58 31.80 32.80
CA GLU A 126 -20.63 30.74 32.86
C GLU A 126 -20.89 29.79 31.68
N GLU A 127 -21.30 28.52 31.81
CA GLU A 127 -21.23 27.44 32.80
C GLU A 127 -21.83 26.17 32.11
N SER A 128 -21.58 24.98 32.67
CA SER A 128 -22.52 23.83 32.70
C SER A 128 -22.54 22.73 31.60
N GLN A 129 -21.81 21.66 31.91
CA GLN A 129 -22.25 20.25 32.11
C GLN A 129 -23.16 19.53 31.08
N LEU A 130 -22.63 18.44 30.49
CA LEU A 130 -23.36 17.17 30.35
C LEU A 130 -22.42 15.96 30.47
N HIS A 131 -22.49 15.27 31.61
CA HIS A 131 -21.95 13.92 31.80
C HIS A 131 -22.85 12.87 31.10
N GLN A 132 -22.28 11.81 30.52
CA GLN A 132 -22.34 10.43 31.06
C GLN A 132 -22.01 9.33 30.03
N LYS A 133 -21.20 8.38 30.51
CA LYS A 133 -21.22 6.92 30.29
C LYS A 133 -21.25 6.38 28.85
N GLN A 134 -20.16 5.70 28.50
CA GLN A 134 -20.25 4.32 28.01
C GLN A 134 -19.00 3.53 28.42
N LYS A 135 -19.17 2.68 29.44
CA LYS A 135 -18.26 1.59 29.77
C LYS A 135 -18.82 0.39 29.03
N VAL A 136 -18.24 0.05 27.88
CA VAL A 136 -18.60 -1.16 27.12
C VAL A 136 -17.47 -2.17 27.30
N GLU A 137 -17.81 -3.27 27.97
CA GLU A 137 -17.08 -4.52 27.90
C GLU A 137 -17.13 -5.00 26.44
N HIS A 138 -15.99 -5.04 25.74
CA HIS A 138 -15.92 -5.54 24.37
C HIS A 138 -15.16 -6.86 24.33
N GLU A 139 -15.89 -7.94 24.05
CA GLU A 139 -15.36 -9.18 23.48
C GLU A 139 -14.60 -8.88 22.18
N SER A 140 -13.37 -9.39 22.09
CA SER A 140 -12.46 -9.20 20.96
C SER A 140 -13.00 -9.90 19.71
N THR A 141 -13.70 -9.15 18.86
CA THR A 141 -14.11 -9.63 17.53
C THR A 141 -13.07 -9.13 16.51
N TYR A 142 -12.35 -10.06 15.86
CA TYR A 142 -11.38 -9.72 14.80
C TYR A 142 -12.05 -9.02 13.62
N THR A 143 -11.36 -8.08 12.98
CA THR A 143 -11.86 -7.46 11.73
C THR A 143 -11.72 -8.44 10.55
N SER A 144 -12.53 -8.27 9.51
CA SER A 144 -12.45 -9.09 8.29
C SER A 144 -11.05 -9.10 7.66
N SER A 145 -10.38 -7.94 7.63
CA SER A 145 -9.01 -7.78 7.14
C SER A 145 -7.95 -8.52 7.98
N GLN A 146 -8.16 -8.64 9.30
CA GLN A 146 -7.27 -9.41 10.17
C GLN A 146 -7.39 -10.91 9.91
N LEU A 147 -8.63 -11.41 9.73
CA LEU A 147 -8.88 -12.81 9.40
C LEU A 147 -8.31 -13.18 8.02
N GLU A 148 -8.39 -12.28 7.05
CA GLU A 148 -7.81 -12.47 5.73
C GLU A 148 -6.27 -12.53 5.77
N CYS A 149 -5.62 -11.64 6.54
CA CYS A 149 -4.18 -11.69 6.75
C CYS A 149 -3.73 -13.03 7.38
N ILE A 150 -4.43 -13.48 8.43
CA ILE A 150 -4.16 -14.78 9.07
C ILE A 150 -4.36 -15.93 8.09
N SER A 151 -5.43 -15.89 7.29
CA SER A 151 -5.68 -16.88 6.25
C SER A 151 -4.61 -16.86 5.15
N ARG A 152 -4.09 -15.70 4.75
CA ARG A 152 -3.01 -15.60 3.76
C ARG A 152 -1.72 -16.16 4.34
N PHE A 153 -1.33 -15.74 5.55
CA PHE A 153 -0.11 -16.19 6.22
C PHE A 153 -0.07 -17.69 6.47
N SER A 154 -1.18 -18.27 6.96
CA SER A 154 -1.26 -19.71 7.25
C SER A 154 -1.11 -20.62 6.02
N LYS A 155 -1.31 -20.07 4.80
CA LYS A 155 -1.13 -20.78 3.54
C LYS A 155 0.28 -20.63 2.95
N MET A 156 1.13 -19.79 3.54
CA MET A 156 2.49 -19.56 3.04
C MET A 156 3.41 -20.72 3.39
N GLU A 157 4.21 -21.15 2.42
CA GLU A 157 5.23 -22.17 2.62
C GLU A 157 6.52 -21.55 3.19
N GLU A 158 7.01 -22.06 4.33
CA GLU A 158 8.17 -21.49 5.04
C GLU A 158 9.47 -21.49 4.20
N ASN A 159 9.66 -22.48 3.34
CA ASN A 159 10.80 -22.56 2.43
C ASN A 159 10.77 -21.50 1.31
N ARG A 160 9.62 -20.89 1.06
CA ARG A 160 9.41 -19.82 0.07
C ARG A 160 9.43 -18.43 0.66
N MET A 161 9.31 -18.32 1.99
CA MET A 161 9.40 -17.04 2.69
C MET A 161 10.76 -16.37 2.51
N TRP A 162 10.76 -15.05 2.46
CA TRP A 162 11.96 -14.27 2.23
C TRP A 162 12.84 -14.22 3.47
N ARG A 163 13.89 -15.03 3.45
CA ARG A 163 15.01 -14.95 4.40
C ARG A 163 16.06 -13.93 3.94
N LEU A 164 16.35 -12.95 4.78
CA LEU A 164 17.40 -11.95 4.58
C LEU A 164 18.79 -12.52 4.93
N SER A 165 19.85 -11.80 4.57
CA SER A 165 21.24 -12.12 4.92
C SER A 165 21.48 -12.27 6.43
N THR A 166 20.69 -11.56 7.25
CA THR A 166 20.71 -11.66 8.72
C THR A 166 20.03 -12.93 9.26
N GLY A 167 19.38 -13.71 8.39
CA GLY A 167 18.55 -14.85 8.75
C GLY A 167 17.11 -14.50 9.11
N LYS A 168 16.77 -13.22 9.24
CA LYS A 168 15.40 -12.73 9.50
C LYS A 168 14.47 -13.09 8.35
N ILE A 169 13.23 -13.46 8.66
CA ILE A 169 12.18 -13.77 7.69
C ILE A 169 11.23 -12.57 7.59
N VAL A 170 11.09 -12.00 6.39
CA VAL A 170 10.35 -10.74 6.16
C VAL A 170 8.86 -10.89 6.48
N GLU A 171 8.23 -11.97 6.02
CA GLU A 171 6.80 -12.26 6.24
C GLU A 171 6.49 -12.37 7.74
N MET A 172 7.36 -13.02 8.52
CA MET A 172 7.19 -13.15 9.96
C MET A 172 7.34 -11.79 10.69
N ALA A 173 8.25 -10.94 10.22
CA ALA A 173 8.42 -9.60 10.75
C ALA A 173 7.19 -8.71 10.45
N LEU A 174 6.61 -8.85 9.25
CA LEU A 174 5.47 -8.07 8.78
C LEU A 174 4.10 -8.58 9.21
N PHE A 175 3.97 -9.86 9.57
CA PHE A 175 2.70 -10.48 9.95
C PHE A 175 1.90 -9.69 11.00
N ASN A 176 2.60 -8.96 11.88
CA ASN A 176 1.99 -8.18 12.95
C ASN A 176 1.73 -6.70 12.60
N LEU A 177 2.16 -6.24 11.43
CA LEU A 177 2.20 -4.82 11.05
C LEU A 177 1.38 -4.53 9.80
N SER A 178 1.40 -5.46 8.83
CA SER A 178 0.72 -5.29 7.55
C SER A 178 -0.34 -6.37 7.38
N HIS A 179 -1.59 -5.96 7.20
CA HIS A 179 -2.69 -6.88 6.88
C HIS A 179 -2.60 -7.47 5.47
N TYR A 180 -1.70 -6.92 4.64
CA TYR A 180 -1.64 -7.19 3.21
C TYR A 180 -0.25 -7.59 2.72
N PHE A 181 0.74 -7.74 3.62
CA PHE A 181 2.15 -7.99 3.26
C PHE A 181 2.76 -6.98 2.28
N ILE A 182 2.18 -5.78 2.23
CA ILE A 182 2.74 -4.60 1.59
C ILE A 182 3.77 -3.99 2.53
N LEU A 183 4.98 -3.77 2.02
CA LEU A 183 6.12 -3.21 2.71
C LEU A 183 6.55 -1.92 2.02
N ASP A 184 6.37 -0.78 2.70
CA ASP A 184 6.98 0.48 2.32
C ASP A 184 8.41 0.56 2.88
N THR A 185 9.40 0.49 2.00
CA THR A 185 10.83 0.54 2.39
C THR A 185 11.28 1.92 2.87
N CYS A 186 10.49 2.98 2.64
CA CYS A 186 10.75 4.33 3.09
C CYS A 186 10.10 4.65 4.45
N ASP A 187 9.30 3.73 5.01
CA ASP A 187 8.64 3.96 6.29
C ASP A 187 9.63 3.94 7.46
N SER A 188 9.94 5.14 7.97
CA SER A 188 10.85 5.32 9.10
C SER A 188 10.44 4.56 10.37
N ARG A 189 9.16 4.20 10.51
CA ARG A 189 8.65 3.43 11.66
C ARG A 189 9.23 2.03 11.72
N LEU A 190 9.53 1.41 10.58
CA LEU A 190 10.10 0.06 10.53
C LEU A 190 11.46 -0.02 11.24
N VAL A 191 12.24 1.06 11.20
CA VAL A 191 13.50 1.16 11.95
C VAL A 191 13.23 1.58 13.39
N LYS A 192 12.39 2.60 13.62
CA LYS A 192 12.08 3.12 14.97
C LYS A 192 11.48 2.05 15.89
N GLU A 193 10.66 1.16 15.34
CA GLU A 193 10.02 0.06 16.05
C GLU A 193 10.85 -1.24 16.05
N ASN A 194 12.10 -1.19 15.58
CA ASN A 194 13.02 -2.34 15.50
C ASN A 194 12.49 -3.53 14.69
N VAL A 195 11.64 -3.27 13.69
CA VAL A 195 11.12 -4.30 12.78
C VAL A 195 12.25 -4.76 11.87
N PHE A 196 12.95 -3.81 11.27
CA PHE A 196 14.09 -4.03 10.38
C PHE A 196 15.25 -3.09 10.72
N THR A 197 16.48 -3.54 10.51
CA THR A 197 17.65 -2.67 10.52
C THR A 197 17.75 -1.88 9.21
N ILE A 198 18.58 -0.83 9.18
CA ILE A 198 18.85 -0.06 7.96
C ILE A 198 19.46 -0.96 6.87
N GLN A 199 20.33 -1.90 7.25
CA GLN A 199 20.94 -2.85 6.32
C GLN A 199 19.90 -3.82 5.75
N GLU A 200 18.99 -4.33 6.58
CA GLU A 200 17.90 -5.21 6.13
C GLU A 200 16.95 -4.48 5.17
N LEU A 201 16.56 -3.23 5.46
CA LEU A 201 15.73 -2.45 4.55
C LEU A 201 16.45 -2.10 3.24
N ARG A 202 17.77 -1.89 3.28
CA ARG A 202 18.58 -1.72 2.07
C ARG A 202 18.60 -3.00 1.23
N GLU A 203 18.84 -4.16 1.85
CA GLU A 203 18.78 -5.44 1.15
C GLU A 203 17.40 -5.65 0.49
N ILE A 204 16.32 -5.33 1.20
CA ILE A 204 14.96 -5.44 0.66
C ILE A 204 14.72 -4.45 -0.48
N SER A 205 15.17 -3.20 -0.37
CA SER A 205 14.98 -2.19 -1.42
C SER A 205 15.83 -2.45 -2.66
N GLU A 206 16.94 -3.19 -2.52
CA GLU A 206 17.87 -3.51 -3.61
C GLU A 206 17.59 -4.85 -4.31
N THR A 207 16.80 -5.72 -3.70
CA THR A 207 16.47 -7.04 -4.27
C THR A 207 15.55 -6.91 -5.49
N ASN A 208 15.92 -7.55 -6.61
CA ASN A 208 15.13 -7.60 -7.84
C ASN A 208 14.57 -6.23 -8.27
N ILE A 209 15.40 -5.17 -8.23
CA ILE A 209 15.00 -3.81 -8.63
C ILE A 209 14.61 -3.80 -10.11
N LYS A 210 13.49 -3.15 -10.39
CA LYS A 210 13.06 -2.80 -11.74
C LYS A 210 13.68 -1.47 -12.11
N LEU A 211 14.60 -1.49 -13.07
CA LEU A 211 15.27 -0.30 -13.57
C LEU A 211 14.28 0.53 -14.40
N THR A 212 14.27 1.85 -14.16
CA THR A 212 13.60 2.79 -15.08
C THR A 212 14.41 2.84 -16.37
N PRO A 213 13.77 2.77 -17.54
CA PRO A 213 14.45 3.06 -18.80
C PRO A 213 15.09 4.45 -18.79
N ASP A 214 16.26 4.58 -19.43
CA ASP A 214 16.91 5.87 -19.59
C ASP A 214 16.11 6.77 -20.52
N LEU A 215 16.02 8.05 -20.17
CA LEU A 215 15.35 9.05 -20.99
C LEU A 215 16.05 9.19 -22.36
N PRO A 216 15.33 9.02 -23.48
CA PRO A 216 15.87 9.20 -24.82
C PRO A 216 16.60 10.53 -24.99
N ALA A 217 17.72 10.51 -25.72
CA ALA A 217 18.60 11.67 -25.85
C ALA A 217 17.91 12.89 -26.48
N ASN A 218 17.01 12.67 -27.44
CA ASN A 218 16.19 13.71 -28.06
C ASN A 218 15.26 14.38 -27.02
N ILE A 219 14.55 13.58 -26.22
CA ILE A 219 13.65 14.09 -25.17
C ILE A 219 14.45 14.85 -24.11
N LYS A 220 15.57 14.27 -23.66
CA LYS A 220 16.48 14.92 -22.69
C LYS A 220 17.01 16.25 -23.21
N SER A 221 17.42 16.30 -24.48
CA SER A 221 17.89 17.54 -25.11
C SER A 221 16.77 18.58 -25.15
N TYR A 222 15.56 18.17 -25.53
CA TYR A 222 14.43 19.08 -25.64
C TYR A 222 14.00 19.66 -24.29
N LEU A 223 13.89 18.83 -23.25
CA LEU A 223 13.60 19.30 -21.88
C LEU A 223 14.67 20.28 -21.36
N ASN A 224 15.94 20.09 -21.73
CA ASN A 224 17.00 21.02 -21.36
C ASN A 224 16.84 22.39 -22.04
N CYS A 225 16.37 22.45 -23.29
CA CYS A 225 16.07 23.72 -23.96
C CYS A 225 14.94 24.49 -23.25
N LEU A 226 13.96 23.76 -22.67
CA LEU A 226 12.85 24.34 -21.93
C LEU A 226 13.20 24.76 -20.50
N LYS A 227 14.42 24.47 -20.01
CA LYS A 227 14.90 24.82 -18.67
C LYS A 227 15.27 26.31 -18.55
N LEU A 228 14.30 27.17 -18.80
CA LEU A 228 14.46 28.62 -18.84
C LEU A 228 13.85 29.27 -17.60
N ASP A 229 14.50 30.33 -17.11
CA ASP A 229 14.11 31.05 -15.89
C ASP A 229 13.21 32.27 -16.17
N SER A 230 12.70 32.42 -17.40
CA SER A 230 11.72 33.45 -17.76
C SER A 230 10.63 32.93 -18.69
N PHE A 231 9.39 33.35 -18.43
CA PHE A 231 8.22 33.06 -19.26
C PHE A 231 8.35 33.63 -20.67
N LYS A 232 9.00 34.79 -20.84
CA LYS A 232 9.22 35.39 -22.16
C LYS A 232 10.15 34.52 -23.01
N SER A 233 11.27 34.08 -22.42
CA SER A 233 12.22 33.20 -23.09
C SER A 233 11.61 31.83 -23.37
N LEU A 234 10.89 31.26 -22.40
CA LEU A 234 10.19 29.99 -22.56
C LEU A 234 9.15 30.05 -23.67
N ARG A 235 8.36 31.13 -23.72
CA ARG A 235 7.39 31.33 -24.80
C ARG A 235 8.07 31.50 -26.14
N LYS A 236 9.21 32.20 -26.21
CA LYS A 236 9.96 32.31 -27.47
C LYS A 236 10.42 30.93 -27.95
N GLU A 237 11.00 30.13 -27.07
CA GLU A 237 11.47 28.76 -27.36
C GLU A 237 10.32 27.85 -27.84
N LEU A 238 9.17 27.90 -27.16
CA LEU A 238 7.99 27.12 -27.53
C LEU A 238 7.34 27.54 -28.87
N TYR A 239 7.61 28.74 -29.37
CA TYR A 239 7.10 29.19 -30.68
C TYR A 239 8.15 29.08 -31.78
N GLU A 240 9.39 28.75 -31.42
CA GLU A 240 10.45 28.48 -32.38
C GLU A 240 10.19 27.13 -33.07
N LYS A 241 10.11 27.17 -34.40
CA LYS A 241 9.77 26.02 -35.23
C LYS A 241 10.83 24.92 -35.06
N GLN A 242 10.42 23.79 -34.51
CA GLN A 242 11.30 22.63 -34.32
C GLN A 242 11.29 21.73 -35.56
N SER A 243 12.40 21.04 -35.83
CA SER A 243 12.49 20.11 -36.98
C SER A 243 11.44 18.99 -36.92
N TRP A 244 11.24 18.40 -35.75
CA TRP A 244 10.24 17.35 -35.50
C TRP A 244 8.79 17.83 -35.67
N GLN A 245 8.52 19.15 -35.65
CA GLN A 245 7.20 19.70 -35.97
C GLN A 245 6.98 19.82 -37.48
N VAL A 246 8.04 19.91 -38.28
CA VAL A 246 7.95 20.00 -39.74
C VAL A 246 7.85 18.62 -40.36
N ASP A 247 8.76 17.74 -39.95
CA ASP A 247 8.86 16.37 -40.43
C ASP A 247 8.34 15.43 -39.33
N TYR A 248 7.05 15.59 -39.00
CA TYR A 248 6.43 14.88 -37.89
C TYR A 248 6.40 13.37 -38.14
N ASP A 249 7.12 12.65 -37.29
CA ASP A 249 7.12 11.19 -37.22
C ASP A 249 6.41 10.76 -35.92
N HIS A 250 5.35 9.97 -36.02
CA HIS A 250 4.58 9.54 -34.86
C HIS A 250 5.40 8.69 -33.85
N GLU A 251 6.32 7.84 -34.31
CA GLU A 251 7.09 6.98 -33.41
C GLU A 251 8.19 7.76 -32.66
N ILE A 252 8.69 8.85 -33.25
CA ILE A 252 9.84 9.61 -32.72
C ILE A 252 9.40 10.93 -32.06
N SER A 253 8.36 11.56 -32.60
CA SER A 253 7.99 12.95 -32.30
C SER A 253 6.86 13.06 -31.28
N THR A 254 6.07 12.01 -31.03
CA THR A 254 4.89 12.11 -30.16
C THR A 254 5.23 12.49 -28.72
N ASP A 255 6.32 11.96 -28.14
CA ASP A 255 6.73 12.38 -26.78
C ASP A 255 7.20 13.85 -26.75
N LEU A 256 7.85 14.32 -27.81
CA LEU A 256 8.28 15.71 -27.94
C LEU A 256 7.08 16.65 -28.05
N ASP A 257 6.09 16.26 -28.85
CA ASP A 257 4.85 17.00 -29.04
C ASP A 257 4.00 17.02 -27.76
N TRP A 258 3.88 15.89 -27.07
CA TRP A 258 3.23 15.80 -25.77
C TRP A 258 3.87 16.75 -24.73
N ILE A 259 5.20 16.77 -24.63
CA ILE A 259 5.94 17.72 -23.77
C ILE A 259 5.62 19.17 -24.19
N HIS A 260 5.70 19.45 -25.48
CA HIS A 260 5.50 20.78 -26.04
C HIS A 260 4.11 21.34 -25.72
N ILE A 261 3.07 20.56 -26.01
CA ILE A 261 1.67 20.94 -25.75
C ILE A 261 1.42 21.11 -24.25
N SER A 262 2.00 20.23 -23.42
CA SER A 262 1.87 20.31 -21.97
C SER A 262 2.46 21.61 -21.42
N PHE A 263 3.63 22.01 -21.90
CA PHE A 263 4.26 23.29 -21.56
C PHE A 263 3.44 24.49 -22.02
N LEU A 264 2.96 24.47 -23.27
CA LEU A 264 2.13 25.55 -23.81
C LEU A 264 0.84 25.71 -23.01
N SER A 265 0.16 24.62 -22.67
CA SER A 265 -1.07 24.64 -21.89
C SER A 265 -0.83 25.27 -20.51
N LEU A 266 0.15 24.77 -19.77
CA LEU A 266 0.39 25.20 -18.40
C LEU A 266 0.97 26.63 -18.32
N LEU A 267 1.81 27.02 -19.28
CA LEU A 267 2.31 28.40 -19.36
C LEU A 267 1.17 29.41 -19.56
N ARG A 268 0.12 29.06 -20.33
CA ARG A 268 -1.05 29.92 -20.51
C ARG A 268 -1.82 30.11 -19.20
N GLU A 269 -2.01 29.04 -18.45
CA GLU A 269 -2.69 29.09 -17.15
C GLU A 269 -1.91 29.95 -16.14
N LEU A 270 -0.57 29.85 -16.15
CA LEU A 270 0.30 30.67 -15.31
C LEU A 270 0.25 32.15 -15.66
N GLN A 271 0.36 32.49 -16.95
CA GLN A 271 0.34 33.89 -17.39
C GLN A 271 -1.03 34.55 -17.20
N SER A 272 -2.10 33.75 -17.15
CA SER A 272 -3.45 34.23 -16.82
C SER A 272 -3.64 34.45 -15.32
N GLY A 273 -2.67 34.04 -14.48
CA GLY A 273 -2.74 34.13 -13.03
C GLY A 273 -3.64 33.07 -12.38
N ASN A 274 -4.11 32.08 -13.14
CA ASN A 274 -5.07 31.10 -12.65
C ASN A 274 -4.50 30.21 -11.55
N LEU A 275 -3.17 29.95 -11.56
CA LEU A 275 -2.54 29.13 -10.51
C LEU A 275 -2.33 29.87 -9.19
N ASN A 276 -2.66 31.17 -9.11
CA ASN A 276 -2.51 31.96 -7.88
C ASN A 276 -3.71 31.83 -6.92
N VAL A 277 -4.76 31.12 -7.33
CA VAL A 277 -5.97 30.88 -6.52
C VAL A 277 -6.24 29.38 -6.42
N ALA A 278 -6.89 28.99 -5.32
CA ALA A 278 -7.34 27.60 -5.15
C ALA A 278 -8.50 27.30 -6.09
N HIS A 279 -8.52 26.09 -6.64
CA HIS A 279 -9.59 25.63 -7.53
C HIS A 279 -10.20 24.32 -7.05
N LEU A 280 -11.32 23.96 -7.68
CA LEU A 280 -11.92 22.63 -7.50
C LEU A 280 -11.02 21.56 -8.13
N GLU A 281 -11.09 20.34 -7.58
CA GLU A 281 -10.33 19.17 -8.04
C GLU A 281 -10.44 18.94 -9.57
N SER A 282 -11.66 18.99 -10.11
CA SER A 282 -11.93 18.85 -11.55
C SER A 282 -11.22 19.89 -12.41
N TRP A 283 -10.97 21.09 -11.87
CA TRP A 283 -10.25 22.14 -12.59
C TRP A 283 -8.76 21.81 -12.69
N TYR A 284 -8.14 21.39 -11.58
CA TYR A 284 -6.75 20.93 -11.60
C TYR A 284 -6.57 19.78 -12.59
N ASN A 285 -7.49 18.83 -12.60
CA ASN A 285 -7.43 17.69 -13.52
C ASN A 285 -7.52 18.12 -14.99
N THR A 286 -8.43 19.05 -15.31
CA THR A 286 -8.65 19.49 -16.70
C THR A 286 -7.56 20.44 -17.21
N HIS A 287 -7.02 21.30 -16.35
CA HIS A 287 -6.13 22.39 -16.77
C HIS A 287 -4.65 22.14 -16.47
N ILE A 288 -4.36 21.42 -15.38
CA ILE A 288 -2.98 21.21 -14.90
C ILE A 288 -2.52 19.79 -15.18
N TRP A 289 -3.31 18.79 -14.79
CA TRP A 289 -2.93 17.37 -14.87
C TRP A 289 -3.34 16.68 -16.17
N LYS A 290 -3.88 17.43 -17.14
CA LYS A 290 -4.26 16.91 -18.46
C LYS A 290 -3.12 16.18 -19.19
N PHE A 291 -1.86 16.54 -18.93
CA PHE A 291 -0.71 15.84 -19.51
C PHE A 291 -0.61 14.38 -19.04
N ILE A 292 -1.20 14.03 -17.89
CA ILE A 292 -1.28 12.65 -17.41
C ILE A 292 -2.20 11.86 -18.34
N ASP A 293 -3.39 12.39 -18.63
CA ASP A 293 -4.39 11.72 -19.49
C ASP A 293 -3.86 11.43 -20.90
N SER A 294 -3.11 12.38 -21.49
CA SER A 294 -2.57 12.25 -22.85
C SER A 294 -1.23 11.54 -22.95
N ALA A 295 -0.61 11.15 -21.82
CA ALA A 295 0.73 10.54 -21.82
C ALA A 295 0.79 9.22 -22.62
N PHE A 296 -0.32 8.49 -22.68
CA PHE A 296 -0.44 7.19 -23.34
C PHE A 296 -1.15 7.24 -24.70
N ASP A 297 -1.40 8.42 -25.26
CA ASP A 297 -2.13 8.56 -26.53
C ASP A 297 -1.41 7.86 -27.71
N SER A 298 -0.09 7.80 -27.68
CA SER A 298 0.73 7.04 -28.66
C SER A 298 0.68 5.53 -28.46
N CYS A 299 0.25 5.05 -27.29
CA CYS A 299 0.30 3.64 -26.95
C CYS A 299 -0.93 2.90 -27.51
N LYS A 300 -0.71 2.02 -28.49
CA LYS A 300 -1.78 1.28 -29.16
C LYS A 300 -2.59 0.38 -28.22
N ASN A 301 -1.92 -0.29 -27.28
CA ASN A 301 -2.53 -1.30 -26.41
C ASN A 301 -2.89 -0.78 -25.01
N LEU A 302 -2.72 0.52 -24.75
CA LEU A 302 -2.97 1.13 -23.44
C LEU A 302 -4.00 2.25 -23.52
N SER A 303 -4.79 2.39 -22.47
CA SER A 303 -5.71 3.51 -22.28
C SER A 303 -5.65 4.00 -20.85
N ILE A 304 -5.78 5.31 -20.68
CA ILE A 304 -6.15 5.90 -19.40
C ILE A 304 -7.67 6.10 -19.40
N ILE A 305 -8.33 5.57 -18.37
CA ILE A 305 -9.67 6.02 -18.02
C ILE A 305 -9.54 7.00 -16.87
N SER A 306 -9.77 8.26 -17.20
CA SER A 306 -10.02 9.31 -16.21
C SER A 306 -11.54 9.42 -16.03
N ILE A 307 -12.04 9.00 -14.87
CA ILE A 307 -13.48 9.07 -14.52
C ILE A 307 -13.94 10.53 -14.31
N LEU A 308 -12.99 11.47 -14.38
CA LEU A 308 -13.16 12.87 -14.09
C LEU A 308 -13.86 13.65 -15.21
N CYS A 309 -13.83 13.18 -16.46
CA CYS A 309 -14.52 13.82 -17.60
C CYS A 309 -15.98 13.38 -17.82
N SER A 310 -16.51 12.42 -17.05
CA SER A 310 -17.82 11.78 -17.33
C SER A 310 -18.82 11.84 -16.17
N LYS A 311 -18.67 12.78 -15.23
CA LYS A 311 -19.72 13.06 -14.24
C LYS A 311 -20.70 14.10 -14.82
N ASN A 312 -21.82 13.62 -15.39
CA ASN A 312 -23.17 14.23 -15.45
C ASN A 312 -23.87 14.13 -16.82
N ILE A 313 -24.28 12.95 -17.30
CA ILE A 313 -25.32 12.90 -18.35
C ILE A 313 -26.57 12.11 -17.93
N ASP A 314 -26.50 11.01 -17.18
CA ASP A 314 -27.73 10.30 -16.78
C ASP A 314 -27.69 9.83 -15.32
N ARG A 315 -28.12 10.70 -14.38
CA ARG A 315 -28.52 10.27 -13.03
C ARG A 315 -30.02 10.00 -13.03
N VAL A 316 -30.41 8.84 -13.54
CA VAL A 316 -31.76 8.28 -13.38
C VAL A 316 -31.63 6.93 -12.69
N GLY A 317 -32.18 6.80 -11.49
CA GLY A 317 -32.37 5.49 -10.83
C GLY A 317 -31.94 5.45 -9.37
N THR A 318 -32.92 5.60 -8.46
CA THR A 318 -32.86 5.24 -7.04
C THR A 318 -33.04 3.72 -6.84
N GLU A 319 -32.24 2.91 -7.54
CA GLU A 319 -32.21 1.47 -7.31
C GLU A 319 -30.84 1.07 -6.72
N SER A 320 -30.90 0.14 -5.77
CA SER A 320 -29.80 -0.31 -4.93
C SER A 320 -28.49 -0.44 -5.69
N ARG A 321 -27.52 0.44 -5.40
CA ARG A 321 -26.17 0.38 -5.95
C ARG A 321 -25.62 -1.02 -5.72
N LYS A 322 -25.27 -1.73 -6.80
CA LYS A 322 -24.37 -2.89 -6.69
C LYS A 322 -23.11 -2.41 -5.95
N LYS A 323 -22.67 -3.15 -4.93
CA LYS A 323 -21.38 -2.90 -4.27
C LYS A 323 -20.28 -3.17 -5.29
N LEU A 324 -19.91 -2.14 -6.03
CA LEU A 324 -18.71 -2.13 -6.87
C LEU A 324 -17.51 -1.82 -5.95
N GLY A 325 -16.33 -2.33 -6.32
CA GLY A 325 -15.08 -2.11 -5.58
C GLY A 325 -14.68 -0.63 -5.51
N HIS A 326 -13.52 -0.36 -4.91
CA HIS A 326 -12.96 0.99 -4.88
C HIS A 326 -12.82 1.54 -6.31
N ARG A 327 -13.31 2.77 -6.54
CA ARG A 327 -13.28 3.40 -7.86
C ARG A 327 -12.24 4.51 -7.83
N PHE A 328 -11.16 4.34 -8.60
CA PHE A 328 -10.12 5.34 -8.78
C PHE A 328 -10.59 6.50 -9.67
N ASP A 329 -10.00 7.68 -9.46
CA ASP A 329 -10.21 8.82 -10.35
C ASP A 329 -9.52 8.61 -11.70
N LEU A 330 -8.41 7.87 -11.69
CA LEU A 330 -7.62 7.47 -12.85
C LEU A 330 -7.31 5.97 -12.83
N VAL A 331 -7.43 5.29 -13.97
CA VAL A 331 -7.01 3.90 -14.14
C VAL A 331 -6.22 3.76 -15.45
N ILE A 332 -5.03 3.18 -15.36
CA ILE A 332 -4.21 2.78 -16.50
C ILE A 332 -4.53 1.32 -16.79
N ARG A 333 -4.97 1.01 -18.02
CA ARG A 333 -5.37 -0.35 -18.37
C ARG A 333 -5.08 -0.71 -19.82
N THR A 334 -5.07 -2.00 -20.10
CA THR A 334 -4.98 -2.53 -21.47
C THR A 334 -6.22 -2.14 -22.29
N LYS A 335 -6.03 -1.87 -23.58
CA LYS A 335 -7.12 -1.80 -24.56
C LYS A 335 -7.40 -3.22 -25.04
N ASN A 336 -8.64 -3.68 -24.87
CA ASN A 336 -9.08 -4.94 -25.44
C ASN A 336 -10.19 -4.67 -26.48
N PRO A 337 -9.92 -4.88 -27.78
CA PRO A 337 -10.87 -4.60 -28.85
C PRO A 337 -12.09 -5.55 -28.83
N GLU A 338 -11.98 -6.72 -28.20
CA GLU A 338 -13.07 -7.70 -28.09
C GLU A 338 -14.01 -7.44 -26.90
N HIS A 339 -13.82 -6.32 -26.18
CA HIS A 339 -14.55 -5.99 -24.94
C HIS A 339 -14.43 -7.06 -23.83
N SER A 340 -13.42 -7.93 -23.90
CA SER A 340 -13.11 -8.86 -22.81
C SER A 340 -12.36 -8.14 -21.67
N LYS A 341 -12.07 -8.87 -20.58
CA LYS A 341 -11.50 -8.30 -19.36
C LYS A 341 -10.19 -7.55 -19.69
N CYS A 342 -10.12 -6.27 -19.29
CA CYS A 342 -8.91 -5.46 -19.39
C CYS A 342 -8.06 -5.66 -18.13
N LEU A 343 -6.74 -5.75 -18.28
CA LEU A 343 -5.82 -5.73 -17.15
C LEU A 343 -5.58 -4.28 -16.73
N GLU A 344 -5.71 -4.03 -15.43
CA GLU A 344 -5.36 -2.76 -14.81
C GLU A 344 -3.89 -2.80 -14.38
N LEU A 345 -3.13 -1.78 -14.78
CA LEU A 345 -1.68 -1.70 -14.61
C LEU A 345 -1.27 -0.56 -13.66
N GLY A 346 -2.25 0.27 -13.28
CA GLY A 346 -2.06 1.36 -12.36
C GLY A 346 -3.35 2.12 -12.09
N GLY A 347 -3.33 2.88 -11.00
CA GLY A 347 -4.46 3.68 -10.56
C GLY A 347 -4.01 5.07 -10.10
N GLY A 348 -4.96 5.98 -9.94
CA GLY A 348 -4.67 7.28 -9.35
C GLY A 348 -5.83 7.94 -8.65
N GLU A 349 -5.46 8.83 -7.73
CA GLU A 349 -6.35 9.57 -6.84
C GLU A 349 -6.10 11.06 -6.98
N CYS A 350 -7.16 11.85 -6.95
CA CYS A 350 -7.09 13.31 -7.06
C CYS A 350 -7.67 14.00 -5.82
N GLY A 351 -7.12 15.17 -5.49
CA GLY A 351 -7.64 16.02 -4.42
C GLY A 351 -7.41 17.51 -4.66
N PRO A 352 -8.26 18.37 -4.07
CA PRO A 352 -8.27 19.81 -4.35
C PRO A 352 -7.11 20.58 -3.71
N SER A 353 -6.52 20.14 -2.60
CA SER A 353 -5.44 20.88 -1.95
C SER A 353 -4.42 19.97 -1.24
N HIS A 354 -3.23 20.53 -1.01
CA HIS A 354 -2.16 19.97 -0.19
C HIS A 354 -2.22 20.47 1.27
N GLN A 355 -3.26 21.24 1.63
CA GLN A 355 -3.33 21.91 2.92
C GLN A 355 -3.97 21.00 3.96
N GLU A 356 -3.16 20.05 4.44
CA GLU A 356 -2.94 19.73 5.87
C GLU A 356 -2.31 18.33 6.01
N PRO A 357 -1.31 18.14 6.88
CA PRO A 357 -0.70 16.82 7.16
C PRO A 357 -1.69 15.81 7.79
N THR A 358 -2.88 16.28 8.17
CA THR A 358 -4.01 15.56 8.75
C THR A 358 -5.13 15.27 7.77
N ASP A 359 -5.00 15.58 6.48
CA ASP A 359 -6.04 15.28 5.50
C ASP A 359 -6.24 13.76 5.38
N SER A 360 -7.22 13.28 6.14
CA SER A 360 -7.63 11.89 6.19
C SER A 360 -7.97 11.34 4.81
N LYS A 361 -8.38 12.21 3.86
CA LYS A 361 -8.66 11.79 2.47
C LYS A 361 -7.38 11.34 1.79
N ARG A 362 -6.29 12.13 1.81
CA ARG A 362 -5.00 11.76 1.21
C ARG A 362 -4.41 10.51 1.85
N LEU A 363 -4.40 10.43 3.18
CA LEU A 363 -3.87 9.25 3.86
C LEU A 363 -4.71 8.00 3.58
N ASN A 364 -6.03 8.12 3.55
CA ASN A 364 -6.91 6.98 3.34
C ASN A 364 -6.92 6.54 1.86
N GLU A 365 -7.05 7.47 0.91
CA GLU A 365 -7.12 7.15 -0.51
C GLU A 365 -5.75 6.83 -1.08
N SER A 366 -4.80 7.76 -1.02
CA SER A 366 -3.47 7.58 -1.60
C SER A 366 -2.58 6.61 -0.81
N LYS A 367 -2.61 6.62 0.54
CA LYS A 367 -1.63 5.84 1.35
C LYS A 367 -2.17 4.53 1.91
N TYR A 368 -3.47 4.27 1.81
CA TYR A 368 -4.06 3.02 2.30
C TYR A 368 -4.81 2.26 1.20
N LYS A 369 -5.79 2.87 0.54
CA LYS A 369 -6.63 2.19 -0.46
C LYS A 369 -5.88 1.94 -1.77
N LEU A 370 -5.15 2.94 -2.28
CA LEU A 370 -4.42 2.81 -3.54
C LEU A 370 -3.37 1.68 -3.48
N PRO A 371 -2.50 1.55 -2.45
CA PRO A 371 -1.59 0.42 -2.35
C PRO A 371 -2.28 -0.96 -2.34
N ILE A 372 -3.42 -1.09 -1.66
CA ILE A 372 -4.18 -2.35 -1.65
C ILE A 372 -4.67 -2.70 -3.05
N ALA A 373 -5.17 -1.72 -3.81
CA ALA A 373 -5.61 -1.99 -5.16
C ALA A 373 -4.46 -2.23 -6.14
N LEU A 374 -3.30 -1.58 -5.96
CA LEU A 374 -2.10 -1.92 -6.73
C LEU A 374 -1.68 -3.38 -6.50
N GLN A 375 -1.79 -3.86 -5.26
CA GLN A 375 -1.58 -5.28 -4.96
C GLN A 375 -2.62 -6.15 -5.68
N ASP A 376 -3.91 -5.80 -5.63
CA ASP A 376 -4.97 -6.54 -6.33
C ASP A 376 -4.72 -6.58 -7.85
N MET A 377 -4.22 -5.48 -8.44
CA MET A 377 -3.83 -5.41 -9.85
C MET A 377 -2.66 -6.36 -10.16
N ILE A 378 -1.63 -6.40 -9.31
CA ILE A 378 -0.53 -7.37 -9.44
C ILE A 378 -1.06 -8.80 -9.36
N ASP A 379 -1.91 -9.09 -8.38
CA ASP A 379 -2.52 -10.42 -8.22
C ASP A 379 -3.33 -10.82 -9.45
N ASP A 380 -4.05 -9.87 -10.05
CA ASP A 380 -4.82 -10.12 -11.27
C ASP A 380 -3.91 -10.41 -12.48
N ILE A 381 -2.86 -9.61 -12.69
CA ILE A 381 -1.86 -9.83 -13.74
C ILE A 381 -1.20 -11.20 -13.56
N LEU A 382 -0.81 -11.55 -12.33
CA LEU A 382 -0.17 -12.83 -12.03
C LEU A 382 -1.13 -14.01 -12.13
N SER A 383 -2.44 -13.81 -11.93
CA SER A 383 -3.44 -14.85 -12.14
C SER A 383 -3.59 -15.24 -13.62
N VAL A 384 -3.32 -14.29 -14.52
CA VAL A 384 -3.28 -14.54 -15.97
C VAL A 384 -1.95 -15.17 -16.36
N ASN A 385 -0.84 -14.65 -15.83
CA ASN A 385 0.48 -15.20 -16.08
C ASN A 385 1.42 -15.10 -14.86
N HIS A 386 1.58 -16.23 -14.16
CA HIS A 386 2.45 -16.33 -12.99
C HIS A 386 3.95 -16.16 -13.30
N GLU A 387 4.38 -16.35 -14.56
CA GLU A 387 5.79 -16.21 -14.94
C GLU A 387 6.25 -14.73 -14.93
N LEU A 388 5.31 -13.78 -15.00
CA LEU A 388 5.58 -12.34 -14.94
C LEU A 388 5.99 -11.86 -13.54
N LYS A 389 6.04 -12.72 -12.52
CA LYS A 389 6.31 -12.34 -11.13
C LYS A 389 7.60 -11.53 -10.95
N GLY A 390 8.63 -11.81 -11.74
CA GLY A 390 9.88 -11.05 -11.71
C GLY A 390 9.79 -9.67 -12.36
N ASP A 391 8.88 -9.50 -13.31
CA ASP A 391 8.76 -8.32 -14.18
C ASP A 391 7.57 -7.43 -13.85
N VAL A 392 6.61 -7.91 -13.05
CA VAL A 392 5.39 -7.18 -12.69
C VAL A 392 5.70 -5.99 -11.79
N GLU A 393 5.16 -4.84 -12.19
CA GLU A 393 5.17 -3.60 -11.42
C GLU A 393 3.93 -2.79 -11.79
N THR A 394 3.16 -2.37 -10.80
CA THR A 394 2.02 -1.47 -10.96
C THR A 394 2.35 -0.09 -10.42
N VAL A 395 1.66 0.93 -10.93
CA VAL A 395 1.92 2.34 -10.59
C VAL A 395 0.71 3.02 -9.96
N GLY A 396 0.96 3.76 -8.88
CA GLY A 396 -0.01 4.67 -8.29
C GLY A 396 0.37 6.12 -8.54
N ILE A 397 -0.58 6.93 -8.98
CA ILE A 397 -0.42 8.37 -9.19
C ILE A 397 -1.33 9.10 -8.19
N SER A 398 -0.83 10.14 -7.55
CA SER A 398 -1.65 10.93 -6.63
C SER A 398 -1.41 12.42 -6.86
N THR A 399 -2.46 13.15 -7.19
CA THR A 399 -2.37 14.59 -7.47
C THR A 399 -3.21 15.39 -6.49
N TYR A 400 -2.59 16.29 -5.74
CA TYR A 400 -3.25 17.15 -4.76
C TYR A 400 -2.89 18.61 -5.02
N GLY A 401 -3.84 19.38 -5.55
CA GLY A 401 -3.59 20.74 -6.03
C GLY A 401 -2.52 20.75 -7.14
N LEU A 402 -1.37 21.39 -6.88
CA LEU A 402 -0.21 21.46 -7.79
C LEU A 402 0.88 20.42 -7.49
N SER A 403 0.64 19.50 -6.55
CA SER A 403 1.59 18.46 -6.15
C SER A 403 1.23 17.09 -6.75
N MET A 404 2.24 16.39 -7.23
CA MET A 404 2.17 15.02 -7.75
C MET A 404 3.07 14.10 -6.92
N ASP A 405 2.52 12.97 -6.48
CA ASP A 405 3.23 11.86 -5.88
C ASP A 405 3.10 10.63 -6.78
N VAL A 406 4.15 9.82 -6.83
CA VAL A 406 4.15 8.55 -7.55
C VAL A 406 4.59 7.44 -6.63
N MET A 407 3.88 6.33 -6.68
CA MET A 407 4.25 5.09 -6.01
C MET A 407 4.37 3.95 -7.02
N TRP A 408 5.34 3.08 -6.77
CA TRP A 408 5.60 1.88 -7.54
C TRP A 408 5.40 0.71 -6.62
N MET A 409 4.63 -0.27 -7.07
CA MET A 409 4.47 -1.52 -6.34
C MET A 409 4.96 -2.67 -7.21
N ASP A 410 5.82 -3.50 -6.64
CA ASP A 410 6.29 -4.73 -7.27
C ASP A 410 6.25 -5.92 -6.30
N CYS A 411 6.41 -7.13 -6.83
CA CYS A 411 6.52 -8.36 -6.04
C CYS A 411 7.95 -8.91 -6.13
N PRO A 412 8.92 -8.37 -5.37
CA PRO A 412 10.32 -8.79 -5.48
C PRO A 412 10.53 -10.24 -5.05
N LYS A 413 9.71 -10.76 -4.14
CA LYS A 413 9.79 -12.14 -3.66
C LYS A 413 8.46 -12.64 -3.13
N ASP A 414 8.28 -13.95 -3.24
CA ASP A 414 7.02 -14.69 -3.26
C ASP A 414 5.75 -14.04 -2.68
N TYR A 415 5.76 -13.65 -1.42
CA TYR A 415 4.58 -13.20 -0.67
C TYR A 415 4.60 -11.71 -0.31
N ILE A 416 5.68 -11.00 -0.66
CA ILE A 416 5.90 -9.62 -0.25
C ILE A 416 5.70 -8.69 -1.44
N TYR A 417 4.87 -7.68 -1.23
CA TYR A 417 4.71 -6.57 -2.16
C TYR A 417 5.52 -5.41 -1.62
N ARG A 418 6.43 -4.88 -2.42
CA ARG A 418 7.25 -3.74 -2.02
C ARG A 418 6.66 -2.49 -2.64
N LEU A 419 6.37 -1.53 -1.78
CA LEU A 419 5.96 -0.19 -2.16
C LEU A 419 7.20 0.72 -2.12
N LYS A 420 7.37 1.50 -3.18
CA LYS A 420 8.36 2.55 -3.28
C LYS A 420 7.70 3.83 -3.72
N GLU A 421 7.82 4.87 -2.92
CA GLU A 421 7.26 6.17 -3.23
C GLU A 421 8.34 7.19 -3.62
N THR A 422 7.94 8.24 -4.32
CA THR A 422 8.76 9.44 -4.46
C THR A 422 9.03 10.03 -3.08
N THR A 423 10.30 10.21 -2.72
CA THR A 423 10.71 10.70 -1.39
C THR A 423 10.17 12.09 -1.07
N THR A 424 9.92 12.89 -2.10
CA THR A 424 9.35 14.23 -2.00
C THR A 424 8.25 14.40 -3.03
N SER A 425 7.14 15.04 -2.65
CA SER A 425 6.11 15.45 -3.60
C SER A 425 6.67 16.40 -4.64
N HIS A 426 6.31 16.17 -5.90
CA HIS A 426 6.73 17.02 -7.02
C HIS A 426 5.68 18.10 -7.24
N THR A 427 6.00 19.32 -6.83
CA THR A 427 5.08 20.46 -6.91
C THR A 427 5.41 21.36 -8.08
N ILE A 428 4.41 21.71 -8.89
CA ILE A 428 4.53 22.73 -9.94
C ILE A 428 4.63 24.10 -9.26
N GLU A 429 5.80 24.71 -9.38
CA GLU A 429 6.09 26.03 -8.83
C GLU A 429 5.53 27.12 -9.75
N THR A 430 4.78 28.06 -9.19
CA THR A 430 4.17 29.17 -9.97
C THR A 430 5.13 30.32 -10.23
N SER A 431 6.25 30.37 -9.50
CA SER A 431 7.26 31.40 -9.70
C SER A 431 8.02 31.22 -11.02
N GLU A 432 8.20 32.31 -11.76
CA GLU A 432 8.81 32.31 -13.09
C GLU A 432 10.18 31.61 -13.14
N LYS A 433 11.02 31.82 -12.13
CA LYS A 433 12.37 31.24 -12.04
C LYS A 433 12.42 29.74 -11.77
N LYS A 434 11.34 29.16 -11.23
CA LYS A 434 11.29 27.76 -10.80
C LYS A 434 10.35 26.92 -11.64
N PHE A 435 9.35 27.54 -12.29
CA PHE A 435 8.31 26.87 -13.04
C PHE A 435 8.85 25.78 -13.96
N SER A 436 9.70 26.15 -14.92
CA SER A 436 10.21 25.21 -15.93
C SER A 436 10.87 23.99 -15.30
N LYS A 437 11.73 24.19 -14.28
CA LYS A 437 12.45 23.09 -13.60
C LYS A 437 11.47 22.18 -12.85
N SER A 438 10.51 22.76 -12.14
CA SER A 438 9.50 22.00 -11.39
C SER A 438 8.58 21.19 -12.30
N PHE A 439 8.18 21.76 -13.45
CA PHE A 439 7.30 21.09 -14.39
C PHE A 439 8.02 20.01 -15.21
N ILE A 440 9.27 20.24 -15.61
CA ILE A 440 10.14 19.20 -16.19
C ILE A 440 10.20 17.98 -15.27
N SER A 441 10.25 18.19 -13.95
CA SER A 441 10.27 17.08 -13.00
C SER A 441 8.98 16.25 -13.04
N CYS A 442 7.81 16.88 -13.20
CA CYS A 442 6.53 16.18 -13.31
C CYS A 442 6.40 15.43 -14.65
N LEU A 443 6.83 16.07 -15.75
CA LEU A 443 6.86 15.43 -17.07
C LEU A 443 7.81 14.23 -17.10
N TYR A 444 8.98 14.34 -16.47
CA TYR A 444 9.93 13.24 -16.35
C TYR A 444 9.35 12.06 -15.57
N LEU A 445 8.64 12.32 -14.46
CA LEU A 445 7.94 11.27 -13.73
C LEU A 445 6.90 10.58 -14.60
N MET A 446 6.05 11.35 -15.28
CA MET A 446 5.01 10.78 -16.12
C MET A 446 5.57 9.99 -17.30
N TRP A 447 6.64 10.47 -17.93
CA TRP A 447 7.37 9.71 -18.94
C TRP A 447 7.96 8.41 -18.38
N SER A 448 8.52 8.45 -17.17
CA SER A 448 9.05 7.26 -16.49
C SER A 448 7.96 6.22 -16.21
N ILE A 449 6.74 6.69 -15.88
CA ILE A 449 5.54 5.85 -15.72
C ILE A 449 5.18 5.19 -17.04
N LYS A 450 5.05 5.98 -18.11
CA LYS A 450 4.79 5.46 -19.45
C LYS A 450 5.77 4.36 -19.83
N ALA A 451 7.07 4.64 -19.73
CA ALA A 451 8.13 3.71 -20.13
C ALA A 451 8.12 2.40 -19.33
N ARG A 452 7.78 2.44 -18.03
CA ARG A 452 7.66 1.25 -17.17
C ARG A 452 6.41 0.43 -17.49
N VAL A 453 5.27 1.08 -17.68
CA VAL A 453 4.03 0.41 -18.09
C VAL A 453 4.17 -0.23 -19.47
N GLU A 454 4.81 0.43 -20.44
CA GLU A 454 5.10 -0.15 -21.76
C GLU A 454 6.07 -1.32 -21.69
N LYS A 455 7.01 -1.32 -20.74
CA LYS A 455 7.87 -2.47 -20.49
C LYS A 455 7.06 -3.67 -19.97
N LEU A 456 6.18 -3.44 -19.01
CA LEU A 456 5.28 -4.48 -18.51
C LEU A 456 4.37 -5.01 -19.62
N MET A 457 3.80 -4.12 -20.44
CA MET A 457 2.98 -4.52 -21.58
C MET A 457 3.73 -5.42 -22.56
N ARG A 458 4.98 -5.09 -22.89
CA ARG A 458 5.80 -5.96 -23.75
C ARG A 458 6.06 -7.33 -23.11
N ALA A 459 6.15 -7.41 -21.79
CA ALA A 459 6.30 -8.69 -21.09
C ALA A 459 5.00 -9.51 -21.10
N ILE A 460 3.85 -8.85 -21.01
CA ILE A 460 2.52 -9.47 -21.16
C ILE A 460 2.34 -9.98 -22.60
N ASP A 461 2.56 -9.12 -23.60
CA ASP A 461 2.36 -9.42 -25.03
C ASP A 461 3.40 -10.44 -25.55
N GLY A 462 4.67 -10.34 -25.13
CA GLY A 462 5.76 -11.20 -25.60
C GLY A 462 5.71 -12.65 -25.12
N ASN A 463 4.79 -12.98 -24.20
CA ASN A 463 4.53 -14.32 -23.69
C ASN A 463 3.18 -14.88 -24.13
N GLU A 464 2.40 -14.15 -24.94
CA GLU A 464 1.33 -14.78 -25.72
C GLU A 464 2.00 -15.72 -26.74
N LYS A 465 2.01 -17.02 -26.45
CA LYS A 465 2.24 -18.05 -27.47
C LYS A 465 1.35 -17.70 -28.65
N ASP A 466 1.95 -17.58 -29.84
CA ASP A 466 1.28 -17.44 -31.13
C ASP A 466 -0.06 -18.19 -31.13
N CYS A 467 -1.14 -17.48 -30.83
CA CYS A 467 -2.46 -17.91 -31.22
C CYS A 467 -2.46 -17.73 -32.73
N THR A 468 -2.19 -18.84 -33.42
CA THR A 468 -2.27 -19.01 -34.86
C THR A 468 -3.30 -18.05 -35.44
N VAL A 469 -2.82 -17.11 -36.25
CA VAL A 469 -3.62 -16.21 -37.07
C VAL A 469 -4.38 -17.08 -38.08
N GLU A 470 -5.49 -17.68 -37.65
CA GLU A 470 -6.53 -18.10 -38.59
C GLU A 470 -7.10 -16.81 -39.18
N SER A 471 -6.69 -16.54 -40.42
CA SER A 471 -7.19 -15.48 -41.27
C SER A 471 -8.72 -15.38 -41.19
N TRP A 472 -9.21 -14.36 -40.48
CA TRP A 472 -10.65 -14.03 -40.42
C TRP A 472 -11.23 -13.75 -41.83
N ILE A 473 -10.37 -13.43 -42.80
CA ILE A 473 -10.72 -13.25 -44.21
C ILE A 473 -11.21 -14.57 -44.83
N GLU A 474 -10.68 -15.73 -44.42
CA GLU A 474 -11.13 -17.03 -44.95
C GLU A 474 -12.52 -17.43 -44.42
N LYS A 475 -12.85 -17.09 -43.17
CA LYS A 475 -14.20 -17.35 -42.61
C LYS A 475 -15.26 -16.42 -43.19
N THR A 476 -14.90 -15.18 -43.53
CA THR A 476 -15.85 -14.18 -44.05
C THR A 476 -16.18 -14.41 -45.53
N VAL A 477 -15.23 -14.95 -46.31
CA VAL A 477 -15.43 -15.22 -47.74
C VAL A 477 -16.17 -16.55 -47.99
N MET A 478 -16.03 -17.55 -47.11
CA MET A 478 -16.58 -18.88 -47.36
C MET A 478 -18.04 -19.09 -46.91
N TYR A 479 -18.55 -18.33 -45.94
CA TYR A 479 -19.85 -18.62 -45.35
C TYR A 479 -20.93 -17.56 -45.54
N GLY A 480 -20.57 -16.32 -45.90
CA GLY A 480 -21.52 -15.23 -46.13
C GLY A 480 -22.46 -14.95 -44.93
N PRO A 481 -23.20 -13.83 -44.94
CA PRO A 481 -24.25 -13.63 -43.96
C PRO A 481 -25.45 -14.50 -44.33
N THR A 482 -25.71 -15.56 -43.58
CA THR A 482 -27.04 -16.19 -43.59
C THR A 482 -28.06 -15.19 -43.05
N LEU A 483 -29.04 -14.86 -43.90
CA LEU A 483 -30.20 -14.00 -43.63
C LEU A 483 -30.97 -14.37 -42.37
#